data_AF-A0A3N0DV09-F1
#
_entry.id   AF-A0A3N0DV09-F1
#
_cell.length_a   1.000
_cell.length_b   1.000
_cell.length_c   1.000
_cell.angle_alpha   90.00
_cell.angle_beta   90.00
_cell.angle_gamma   90.00
#
_symmetry.space_group_name_H-M   'P 1'
#
loop_
_entity.id
_entity.type
_entity.pdbx_description
1 polymer ?
#
loop_
_entity_poly.entity_id
_entity_poly.type
_entity_poly.pdbx_seq_one_letter_code
_entity_poly.pdbx_strand_id
1 'polypeptide(L)'
;MGQAVTVGSILSLGVPKGWTAVPSEVVLNGTTGSVCLNQPTKSGAINPDRSLGCSIEIYFGSRLPGAENSEYAPNQGEGWYHGTDVAQCPFVPQEGKLVPMKMADGFDKGLKPVGAHQAAWNRWTASCAGHTFHPQAWFLPKSKVLIFDYIGHSQTASVLASAKFAADGVALPTYVSGHLVSVSGSKVLIQPFHTYTTGAAGKAYAKAHGIAYPFPNDYYDADQGAKRTIVVDSSTKCVGNVELGKDAGGAAMSCSAFLAGAAKHKGMPMAFWVLPGSSTAQTAIEIFRP
;
A
#
# COMPACT_ATOMS: atom_id res chain seq x y z
N MET A 1 4.81 10.31 -16.65
CA MET A 1 4.39 9.82 -15.32
C MET A 1 3.15 10.58 -14.87
N GLY A 2 2.27 9.96 -14.11
CA GLY A 2 1.11 10.59 -13.47
C GLY A 2 1.43 11.07 -12.05
N GLN A 3 0.51 10.80 -11.11
CA GLN A 3 0.69 11.03 -9.67
C GLN A 3 1.87 10.24 -9.10
N ALA A 4 2.46 10.67 -7.99
CA ALA A 4 3.37 9.85 -7.19
C ALA A 4 2.65 9.23 -5.98
N VAL A 5 3.02 8.01 -5.61
CA VAL A 5 2.58 7.34 -4.39
C VAL A 5 3.77 7.21 -3.44
N THR A 6 3.51 7.28 -2.13
CA THR A 6 4.55 7.03 -1.12
C THR A 6 4.31 5.68 -0.48
N VAL A 7 5.40 4.97 -0.26
CA VAL A 7 5.47 3.62 0.28
C VAL A 7 6.11 3.75 1.67
N GLY A 8 5.27 3.65 2.70
CA GLY A 8 5.65 3.98 4.07
C GLY A 8 6.17 5.41 4.18
N SER A 9 7.23 5.62 4.98
CA SER A 9 7.97 6.88 5.07
C SER A 9 9.31 6.85 4.33
N ILE A 10 9.51 5.87 3.44
CA ILE A 10 10.85 5.48 2.96
C ILE A 10 11.04 5.80 1.48
N LEU A 11 10.02 5.55 0.67
CA LEU A 11 10.11 5.61 -0.79
C LEU A 11 8.90 6.33 -1.40
N SER A 12 9.11 7.09 -2.46
CA SER A 12 8.05 7.59 -3.34
C SER A 12 8.30 7.14 -4.78
N LEU A 13 7.24 6.70 -5.45
CA LEU A 13 7.27 6.17 -6.83
C LEU A 13 6.24 6.91 -7.68
N GLY A 14 6.59 7.21 -8.91
CA GLY A 14 5.65 7.68 -9.92
C GLY A 14 4.71 6.55 -10.35
N VAL A 15 3.43 6.87 -10.43
CA VAL A 15 2.37 6.00 -10.97
C VAL A 15 2.26 6.27 -12.47
N PRO A 16 2.27 5.25 -13.34
CA PRO A 16 2.08 5.45 -14.77
C PRO A 16 0.74 6.13 -15.08
N LYS A 17 0.65 6.86 -16.20
CA LYS A 17 -0.60 7.55 -16.58
C LYS A 17 -1.71 6.52 -16.80
N GLY A 18 -2.86 6.74 -16.15
CA GLY A 18 -4.02 5.85 -16.22
C GLY A 18 -3.98 4.66 -15.26
N TRP A 19 -2.85 4.43 -14.58
CA TRP A 19 -2.75 3.44 -13.52
C TRP A 19 -3.26 4.01 -12.20
N THR A 20 -3.65 3.12 -11.29
CA THR A 20 -4.04 3.47 -9.93
C THR A 20 -3.04 2.89 -8.94
N ALA A 21 -2.76 3.64 -7.88
CA ALA A 21 -2.09 3.10 -6.71
C ALA A 21 -3.15 2.83 -5.64
N VAL A 22 -3.14 1.62 -5.10
CA VAL A 22 -4.02 1.17 -4.00
C VAL A 22 -3.15 0.54 -2.92
N PRO A 23 -3.38 0.84 -1.63
CA PRO A 23 -2.81 0.02 -0.58
C PRO A 23 -3.36 -1.41 -0.71
N SER A 24 -2.49 -2.41 -0.74
CA SER A 24 -2.88 -3.83 -0.88
C SER A 24 -2.94 -4.50 0.51
N GLU A 25 -1.95 -4.23 1.36
CA GLU A 25 -2.02 -4.50 2.80
C GLU A 25 -1.44 -3.30 3.57
N VAL A 26 -2.29 -2.49 4.21
CA VAL A 26 -1.81 -1.59 5.27
C VAL A 26 -1.88 -2.37 6.57
N VAL A 27 -0.77 -2.97 6.99
CA VAL A 27 -0.72 -3.56 8.32
C VAL A 27 -0.76 -2.42 9.34
N LEU A 28 -1.76 -2.51 10.22
CA LEU A 28 -1.95 -1.75 11.46
C LEU A 28 -0.57 -1.35 12.03
N ASN A 29 -0.27 -0.05 12.08
CA ASN A 29 0.94 0.62 12.61
C ASN A 29 1.87 1.28 11.57
N GLY A 30 1.64 1.12 10.25
CA GLY A 30 2.32 1.92 9.22
C GLY A 30 3.81 1.64 9.02
N THR A 31 4.36 0.63 9.69
CA THR A 31 5.79 0.24 9.60
C THR A 31 6.05 -0.84 8.56
N THR A 32 5.04 -1.64 8.20
CA THR A 32 5.11 -2.72 7.22
C THR A 32 3.83 -2.72 6.39
N GLY A 33 3.93 -3.03 5.10
CA GLY A 33 2.75 -3.16 4.23
C GLY A 33 3.13 -3.26 2.76
N SER A 34 2.12 -3.13 1.90
CA SER A 34 2.33 -3.05 0.47
C SER A 34 1.47 -2.01 -0.23
N VAL A 35 2.04 -1.41 -1.27
CA VAL A 35 1.32 -0.58 -2.24
C VAL A 35 1.28 -1.33 -3.55
N CYS A 36 0.09 -1.47 -4.10
CA CYS A 36 -0.11 -2.04 -5.42
C CYS A 36 -0.33 -0.95 -6.46
N LEU A 37 0.40 -1.02 -7.57
CA LEU A 37 0.13 -0.26 -8.78
C LEU A 37 -0.65 -1.16 -9.73
N ASN A 38 -1.85 -0.75 -10.10
CA ASN A 38 -2.72 -1.49 -10.99
C ASN A 38 -2.88 -0.76 -12.33
N GLN A 39 -2.72 -1.51 -13.42
CA GLN A 39 -3.08 -1.03 -14.74
C GLN A 39 -4.61 -0.81 -14.86
N PRO A 40 -5.06 0.12 -15.70
CA PRO A 40 -6.48 0.28 -15.95
C PRO A 40 -7.05 -0.98 -16.59
N THR A 41 -8.06 -1.57 -15.94
CA THR A 41 -8.82 -2.66 -16.52
C THR A 41 -9.63 -2.13 -17.70
N LYS A 42 -9.43 -2.68 -18.91
CA LYS A 42 -10.39 -2.45 -20.00
C LYS A 42 -11.76 -2.93 -19.49
N SER A 43 -12.80 -2.11 -19.56
CA SER A 43 -14.12 -2.47 -19.03
C SER A 43 -14.57 -3.81 -19.63
N GLY A 44 -14.85 -4.79 -18.77
CA GLY A 44 -15.27 -6.14 -19.18
C GLY A 44 -14.15 -7.17 -19.36
N ALA A 45 -12.87 -6.78 -19.30
CA ALA A 45 -11.77 -7.73 -19.21
C ALA A 45 -11.48 -8.04 -17.74
N ILE A 46 -11.43 -9.33 -17.38
CA ILE A 46 -10.80 -9.77 -16.14
C ILE A 46 -9.36 -9.26 -16.21
N ASN A 47 -8.95 -8.42 -15.26
CA ASN A 47 -7.56 -8.03 -15.16
C ASN A 47 -6.77 -9.33 -14.98
N PRO A 48 -5.83 -9.70 -15.86
CA PRO A 48 -4.99 -10.87 -15.61
C PRO A 48 -4.32 -10.79 -14.24
N ASP A 49 -4.06 -9.56 -13.76
CA ASP A 49 -3.49 -9.30 -12.44
C ASP A 49 -4.45 -9.51 -11.26
N ARG A 50 -5.77 -9.71 -11.46
CA ARG A 50 -6.67 -10.02 -10.33
C ARG A 50 -6.39 -11.40 -9.73
N SER A 51 -5.86 -12.32 -10.52
CA SER A 51 -5.45 -13.64 -10.02
C SER A 51 -4.18 -13.57 -9.15
N LEU A 52 -3.33 -12.56 -9.38
CA LEU A 52 -2.12 -12.29 -8.62
C LEU A 52 -2.27 -11.09 -7.65
N GLY A 53 -3.47 -10.51 -7.55
CA GLY A 53 -3.79 -9.34 -6.73
C GLY A 53 -3.25 -8.00 -7.26
N CYS A 54 -2.11 -7.97 -7.96
CA CYS A 54 -1.43 -6.73 -8.33
C CYS A 54 -0.61 -6.78 -9.64
N SER A 55 -0.49 -5.65 -10.35
CA SER A 55 0.42 -5.52 -11.51
C SER A 55 1.89 -5.34 -11.06
N ILE A 56 2.16 -4.28 -10.28
CA ILE A 56 3.46 -4.02 -9.65
C ILE A 56 3.22 -3.80 -8.16
N GLU A 57 3.74 -4.68 -7.32
CA GLU A 57 3.56 -4.60 -5.87
C GLU A 57 4.83 -4.15 -5.18
N ILE A 58 4.69 -3.23 -4.23
CA ILE A 58 5.80 -2.66 -3.48
C ILE A 58 5.59 -2.94 -2.01
N TYR A 59 6.31 -3.94 -1.51
CA TYR A 59 6.40 -4.26 -0.10
C TYR A 59 7.42 -3.38 0.61
N PHE A 60 7.11 -3.02 1.85
CA PHE A 60 8.02 -2.30 2.73
C PHE A 60 7.88 -2.78 4.18
N GLY A 61 8.95 -2.62 4.95
CA GLY A 61 8.94 -2.88 6.40
C GLY A 61 9.82 -4.04 6.83
N SER A 62 9.69 -4.43 8.11
CA SER A 62 10.62 -5.37 8.75
C SER A 62 10.59 -6.78 8.15
N ARG A 63 9.44 -7.20 7.61
CA ARG A 63 9.23 -8.49 6.96
C ARG A 63 8.81 -8.27 5.51
N LEU A 64 9.55 -8.83 4.57
CA LEU A 64 9.28 -8.73 3.14
C LEU A 64 9.02 -10.14 2.60
N PRO A 65 7.92 -10.36 1.85
CA PRO A 65 7.51 -11.71 1.48
C PRO A 65 8.42 -12.30 0.40
N GLY A 66 8.86 -13.54 0.62
CA GLY A 66 9.63 -14.38 -0.31
C GLY A 66 8.84 -15.60 -0.74
N ALA A 67 9.53 -16.65 -1.18
CA ALA A 67 8.89 -17.90 -1.61
C ALA A 67 8.17 -18.62 -0.44
N GLU A 68 6.98 -19.19 -0.67
CA GLU A 68 6.32 -20.13 0.26
C GLU A 68 6.28 -19.66 1.74
N ASN A 69 5.68 -18.51 2.03
CA ASN A 69 5.63 -17.89 3.37
C ASN A 69 6.98 -17.50 4.01
N SER A 70 8.11 -17.65 3.31
CA SER A 70 9.41 -17.22 3.81
C SER A 70 9.64 -15.72 3.66
N GLU A 71 10.72 -15.22 4.27
CA GLU A 71 11.21 -13.87 3.97
C GLU A 71 12.00 -13.87 2.67
N TYR A 72 11.88 -12.78 1.91
CA TYR A 72 12.62 -12.62 0.68
C TYR A 72 14.12 -12.58 0.94
N ALA A 73 14.86 -13.35 0.14
CA ALA A 73 16.31 -13.26 0.05
C ALA A 73 16.73 -12.99 -1.41
N PRO A 74 17.81 -12.22 -1.63
CA PRO A 74 18.40 -12.11 -2.95
C PRO A 74 18.74 -13.49 -3.50
N ASN A 75 18.45 -13.73 -4.77
CA ASN A 75 18.70 -15.02 -5.44
C ASN A 75 17.90 -16.18 -4.86
N GLN A 76 16.73 -15.91 -4.31
CA GLN A 76 15.76 -16.94 -3.95
C GLN A 76 15.09 -17.49 -5.21
N GLY A 77 15.07 -18.82 -5.36
CA GLY A 77 14.25 -19.48 -6.38
C GLY A 77 12.77 -19.21 -6.10
N GLU A 78 12.00 -18.93 -7.15
CA GLU A 78 10.55 -18.63 -7.06
C GLU A 78 10.17 -17.56 -6.03
N GLY A 79 11.10 -16.67 -5.64
CA GLY A 79 10.89 -15.66 -4.60
C GLY A 79 9.79 -14.64 -4.88
N TRP A 80 9.21 -14.67 -6.08
CA TRP A 80 8.07 -13.84 -6.49
C TRP A 80 6.71 -14.44 -6.11
N TYR A 81 6.63 -15.74 -5.78
CA TYR A 81 5.37 -16.37 -5.40
C TYR A 81 5.32 -16.65 -3.90
N HIS A 82 4.40 -16.00 -3.20
CA HIS A 82 4.35 -16.01 -1.74
C HIS A 82 3.47 -17.10 -1.14
N GLY A 83 2.58 -17.68 -1.95
CA GLY A 83 1.66 -18.74 -1.54
C GLY A 83 2.36 -20.09 -1.33
N THR A 84 1.66 -21.02 -0.68
CA THR A 84 2.09 -22.42 -0.49
C THR A 84 1.45 -23.37 -1.50
N ASP A 85 0.57 -22.86 -2.35
CA ASP A 85 -0.14 -23.58 -3.39
C ASP A 85 0.55 -23.42 -4.76
N VAL A 86 -0.08 -23.93 -5.81
CA VAL A 86 0.45 -23.79 -7.17
C VAL A 86 0.07 -22.42 -7.71
N ALA A 87 1.07 -21.62 -8.04
CA ALA A 87 0.89 -20.33 -8.68
C ALA A 87 0.02 -20.41 -9.93
N GLN A 88 -1.04 -19.60 -9.94
CA GLN A 88 -2.06 -19.63 -10.98
C GLN A 88 -1.64 -18.83 -12.22
N CYS A 89 -2.12 -19.24 -13.39
CA CYS A 89 -1.88 -18.51 -14.62
C CYS A 89 -2.59 -17.15 -14.63
N PRO A 90 -1.87 -16.02 -14.78
CA PRO A 90 -2.51 -14.72 -14.78
C PRO A 90 -3.40 -14.48 -16.00
N PHE A 91 -3.21 -15.21 -17.09
CA PHE A 91 -3.92 -14.96 -18.35
C PHE A 91 -5.24 -15.73 -18.51
N VAL A 92 -5.66 -16.53 -17.52
CA VAL A 92 -6.86 -17.35 -17.63
C VAL A 92 -8.00 -16.74 -16.81
N PRO A 93 -9.21 -16.55 -17.41
CA PRO A 93 -10.40 -16.18 -16.66
C PRO A 93 -10.63 -17.10 -15.46
N GLN A 94 -10.99 -16.53 -14.31
CA GLN A 94 -11.33 -17.29 -13.10
C GLN A 94 -12.66 -18.09 -13.23
N GLU A 95 -13.02 -18.56 -14.43
CA GLU A 95 -14.17 -19.42 -14.70
C GLU A 95 -13.92 -20.89 -14.25
N GLY A 96 -13.25 -21.05 -13.11
CA GLY A 96 -13.09 -22.34 -12.42
C GLY A 96 -12.01 -23.28 -12.97
N LYS A 97 -11.34 -22.98 -14.09
CA LYS A 97 -10.23 -23.81 -14.60
C LYS A 97 -8.88 -23.28 -14.14
N LEU A 98 -8.34 -23.90 -13.10
CA LEU A 98 -6.95 -23.69 -12.68
C LEU A 98 -6.01 -24.16 -13.79
N VAL A 99 -5.22 -23.23 -14.34
CA VAL A 99 -4.11 -23.57 -15.22
C VAL A 99 -2.83 -23.37 -14.43
N PRO A 100 -2.10 -24.45 -14.09
CA PRO A 100 -0.85 -24.32 -13.38
C PRO A 100 0.16 -23.64 -14.29
N MET A 101 0.91 -22.72 -13.71
CA MET A 101 2.04 -22.12 -14.38
C MET A 101 3.26 -23.03 -14.29
N LYS A 102 4.10 -22.97 -15.32
CA LYS A 102 5.38 -23.68 -15.39
C LYS A 102 6.51 -22.68 -15.26
N MET A 103 7.43 -22.96 -14.34
CA MET A 103 8.66 -22.21 -14.18
C MET A 103 9.77 -22.85 -15.02
N ALA A 104 10.57 -22.03 -15.69
CA ALA A 104 11.83 -22.48 -16.26
C ALA A 104 12.86 -22.67 -15.13
N ASP A 105 13.81 -23.59 -15.35
CA ASP A 105 14.91 -23.78 -14.42
C ASP A 105 15.79 -22.52 -14.34
N GLY A 106 16.14 -22.14 -13.11
CA GLY A 106 16.99 -20.98 -12.85
C GLY A 106 16.28 -19.62 -13.01
N PHE A 107 17.07 -18.56 -12.93
CA PHE A 107 16.61 -17.18 -13.03
C PHE A 107 17.80 -16.24 -13.31
N ASP A 108 17.51 -15.11 -13.96
CA ASP A 108 18.51 -14.05 -14.10
C ASP A 108 18.68 -13.33 -12.76
N LYS A 109 19.91 -12.88 -12.49
CA LYS A 109 20.23 -12.14 -11.26
C LYS A 109 21.25 -11.05 -11.52
N GLY A 110 21.27 -10.04 -10.66
CA GLY A 110 22.27 -8.98 -10.72
C GLY A 110 21.91 -7.77 -9.87
N LEU A 111 22.48 -6.63 -10.22
CA LEU A 111 22.10 -5.33 -9.67
C LEU A 111 21.40 -4.51 -10.75
N LYS A 112 20.29 -3.86 -10.38
CA LYS A 112 19.54 -2.94 -11.26
C LYS A 112 19.18 -1.67 -10.50
N PRO A 113 19.10 -0.52 -11.20
CA PRO A 113 18.78 0.74 -10.56
C PRO A 113 17.32 0.83 -10.12
N VAL A 114 17.10 1.49 -8.97
CA VAL A 114 15.81 1.97 -8.48
C VAL A 114 16.03 3.40 -8.01
N GLY A 115 15.66 4.38 -8.83
CA GLY A 115 16.05 5.78 -8.64
C GLY A 115 17.57 5.94 -8.62
N ALA A 116 18.09 6.56 -7.56
CA ALA A 116 19.53 6.71 -7.34
C ALA A 116 20.20 5.47 -6.69
N HIS A 117 19.44 4.42 -6.34
CA HIS A 117 19.92 3.27 -5.58
C HIS A 117 20.13 2.05 -6.50
N GLN A 118 20.94 1.09 -6.03
CA GLN A 118 21.09 -0.22 -6.66
C GLN A 118 20.35 -1.27 -5.83
N ALA A 119 19.48 -2.03 -6.48
CA ALA A 119 18.73 -3.12 -5.86
C ALA A 119 19.27 -4.47 -6.34
N ALA A 120 19.26 -5.47 -5.45
CA ALA A 120 19.41 -6.85 -5.87
C ALA A 120 18.21 -7.21 -6.75
N TRP A 121 18.48 -7.69 -7.96
CA TRP A 121 17.48 -7.94 -8.97
C TRP A 121 17.44 -9.42 -9.32
N ASN A 122 16.24 -9.95 -9.44
CA ASN A 122 15.98 -11.29 -9.95
C ASN A 122 14.89 -11.24 -11.02
N ARG A 123 15.02 -12.10 -12.04
CA ARG A 123 14.00 -12.27 -13.09
C ARG A 123 13.82 -13.75 -13.41
N TRP A 124 12.60 -14.21 -13.30
CA TRP A 124 12.23 -15.58 -13.60
C TRP A 124 11.60 -15.66 -15.00
N THR A 125 11.52 -16.86 -15.55
CA THR A 125 10.75 -17.13 -16.77
C THR A 125 9.63 -18.10 -16.42
N ALA A 126 8.41 -17.65 -16.67
CA ALA A 126 7.19 -18.39 -16.39
C ALA A 126 6.40 -18.57 -17.69
N SER A 127 5.64 -19.66 -17.78
CA SER A 127 4.75 -19.90 -18.90
C SER A 127 3.46 -20.60 -18.49
N CYS A 128 2.35 -20.23 -19.11
CA CYS A 128 1.05 -20.85 -18.91
C CYS A 128 0.09 -20.45 -20.03
N ALA A 129 -0.88 -21.30 -20.36
CA ALA A 129 -1.92 -21.01 -21.36
C ALA A 129 -1.38 -20.46 -22.72
N GLY A 130 -0.18 -20.87 -23.14
CA GLY A 130 0.45 -20.39 -24.38
C GLY A 130 1.18 -19.04 -24.26
N HIS A 131 1.18 -18.43 -23.07
CA HIS A 131 1.91 -17.21 -22.77
C HIS A 131 3.24 -17.53 -22.08
N THR A 132 4.28 -16.76 -22.39
CA THR A 132 5.54 -16.70 -21.65
C THR A 132 5.73 -15.29 -21.12
N PHE A 133 6.11 -15.16 -19.86
CA PHE A 133 6.23 -13.88 -19.16
C PHE A 133 7.36 -13.94 -18.14
N HIS A 134 7.69 -12.78 -17.56
CA HIS A 134 8.90 -12.62 -16.77
C HIS A 134 8.64 -11.89 -15.46
N PRO A 135 8.27 -12.62 -14.38
CA PRO A 135 8.24 -12.05 -13.05
C PRO A 135 9.61 -11.47 -12.69
N GLN A 136 9.63 -10.33 -12.02
CA GLN A 136 10.85 -9.63 -11.63
C GLN A 136 10.76 -9.08 -10.22
N ALA A 137 11.89 -9.01 -9.54
CA ALA A 137 12.02 -8.48 -8.18
C ALA A 137 13.17 -7.48 -8.09
N TRP A 138 12.98 -6.41 -7.33
CA TRP A 138 14.04 -5.48 -6.91
C TRP A 138 14.02 -5.34 -5.39
N PHE A 139 15.09 -5.82 -4.75
CA PHE A 139 15.23 -5.83 -3.31
C PHE A 139 16.28 -4.82 -2.82
N LEU A 140 15.85 -3.92 -1.93
CA LEU A 140 16.66 -2.91 -1.28
C LEU A 140 16.74 -3.21 0.23
N PRO A 141 17.74 -3.98 0.70
CA PRO A 141 17.79 -4.47 2.07
C PRO A 141 17.96 -3.37 3.13
N LYS A 142 18.63 -2.27 2.79
CA LYS A 142 18.83 -1.13 3.71
C LYS A 142 17.54 -0.35 3.91
N SER A 143 16.84 -0.06 2.82
CA SER A 143 15.54 0.64 2.83
C SER A 143 14.39 -0.28 3.23
N LYS A 144 14.62 -1.59 3.34
CA LYS A 144 13.58 -2.59 3.63
C LYS A 144 12.41 -2.48 2.66
N VAL A 145 12.75 -2.42 1.37
CA VAL A 145 11.79 -2.34 0.25
C VAL A 145 12.02 -3.52 -0.69
N LEU A 146 10.93 -4.10 -1.16
CA LEU A 146 10.90 -5.13 -2.20
C LEU A 146 9.82 -4.77 -3.22
N ILE A 147 10.21 -4.69 -4.49
CA ILE A 147 9.31 -4.37 -5.59
C ILE A 147 9.18 -5.61 -6.47
N PHE A 148 7.96 -6.07 -6.70
CA PHE A 148 7.65 -7.11 -7.68
C PHE A 148 6.91 -6.56 -8.87
N ASP A 149 7.29 -7.03 -10.04
CA ASP A 149 6.51 -6.94 -11.27
C ASP A 149 6.19 -8.36 -11.70
N TYR A 150 4.94 -8.78 -11.53
CA TYR A 150 4.56 -10.18 -11.63
C TYR A 150 4.56 -10.72 -13.06
N ILE A 151 4.50 -9.85 -14.08
CA ILE A 151 4.45 -10.30 -15.48
C ILE A 151 5.52 -9.67 -16.39
N GLY A 152 6.24 -8.64 -15.91
CA GLY A 152 7.25 -7.94 -16.71
C GLY A 152 6.65 -6.80 -17.53
N HIS A 153 5.85 -5.94 -16.90
CA HIS A 153 5.25 -4.77 -17.51
C HIS A 153 6.28 -3.82 -18.14
N SER A 154 5.96 -3.28 -19.31
CA SER A 154 6.84 -2.33 -20.01
C SER A 154 6.98 -1.00 -19.27
N GLN A 155 6.03 -0.65 -18.39
CA GLN A 155 6.05 0.57 -17.58
C GLN A 155 7.00 0.47 -16.37
N THR A 156 7.42 -0.73 -15.97
CA THR A 156 8.19 -0.96 -14.74
C THR A 156 9.47 -0.15 -14.69
N ALA A 157 10.21 -0.08 -15.81
CA ALA A 157 11.44 0.73 -15.87
C ALA A 157 11.20 2.20 -15.54
N SER A 158 10.09 2.79 -16.01
CA SER A 158 9.73 4.19 -15.71
C SER A 158 9.29 4.40 -14.26
N VAL A 159 8.62 3.41 -13.66
CA VAL A 159 8.26 3.42 -12.23
C VAL A 159 9.53 3.41 -11.38
N LEU A 160 10.44 2.46 -11.64
CA LEU A 160 11.69 2.33 -10.90
C LEU A 160 12.60 3.55 -11.07
N ALA A 161 12.68 4.14 -12.27
CA ALA A 161 13.46 5.34 -12.51
C ALA A 161 12.92 6.58 -11.76
N SER A 162 11.62 6.59 -11.44
CA SER A 162 10.98 7.69 -10.71
C SER A 162 11.12 7.60 -9.19
N ALA A 163 11.74 6.53 -8.67
CA ALA A 163 11.90 6.28 -7.25
C ALA A 163 12.71 7.39 -6.55
N LYS A 164 12.20 7.89 -5.43
CA LYS A 164 12.86 8.85 -4.55
C LYS A 164 12.83 8.33 -3.12
N PHE A 165 13.98 8.35 -2.42
CA PHE A 165 14.09 7.83 -1.07
C PHE A 165 14.24 8.96 -0.04
N ALA A 166 13.61 8.80 1.12
CA ALA A 166 13.77 9.74 2.23
C ALA A 166 15.24 9.83 2.70
N ALA A 167 15.98 8.72 2.61
CA ALA A 167 17.40 8.66 2.93
C ALA A 167 18.27 9.60 2.09
N ASP A 168 17.78 10.04 0.92
CA ASP A 168 18.47 10.98 0.04
C ASP A 168 18.15 12.45 0.41
N GLY A 169 17.59 12.70 1.59
CA GLY A 169 17.12 14.02 2.02
C GLY A 169 15.83 14.48 1.33
N VAL A 170 15.16 13.58 0.61
CA VAL A 170 13.88 13.89 -0.04
C VAL A 170 12.77 13.88 1.00
N ALA A 171 12.08 15.02 1.13
CA ALA A 171 10.85 15.10 1.90
C ALA A 171 9.76 14.21 1.28
N LEU A 172 9.43 13.10 1.93
CA LEU A 172 8.38 12.18 1.49
C LEU A 172 7.07 12.44 2.24
N PRO A 173 5.90 12.37 1.57
CA PRO A 173 4.61 12.45 2.24
C PRO A 173 4.52 11.55 3.49
N THR A 174 4.07 12.14 4.59
CA THR A 174 3.82 11.45 5.85
C THR A 174 2.34 11.11 5.97
N TYR A 175 2.05 9.91 6.45
CA TYR A 175 0.69 9.57 6.86
C TYR A 175 0.39 10.23 8.20
N VAL A 176 -0.75 10.90 8.27
CA VAL A 176 -1.27 11.47 9.51
C VAL A 176 -2.60 10.79 9.77
N SER A 177 -2.64 9.90 10.76
CA SER A 177 -3.86 9.35 11.30
C SER A 177 -4.31 10.15 12.52
N GLY A 178 -5.61 10.34 12.68
CA GLY A 178 -6.16 11.05 13.83
C GLY A 178 -7.67 10.98 13.92
N HIS A 179 -8.20 11.22 15.12
CA HIS A 179 -9.62 11.36 15.34
C HIS A 179 -10.08 12.72 14.83
N LEU A 180 -11.18 12.72 14.09
CA LEU A 180 -11.79 13.94 13.58
C LEU A 180 -12.30 14.81 14.72
N VAL A 181 -11.78 16.04 14.82
CA VAL A 181 -12.23 17.03 15.80
C VAL A 181 -13.31 17.92 15.20
N SER A 182 -13.08 18.45 14.00
CA SER A 182 -14.03 19.32 13.29
C SER A 182 -13.71 19.46 11.80
N VAL A 183 -14.73 19.78 11.01
CA VAL A 183 -14.59 20.20 9.60
C VAL A 183 -15.10 21.64 9.45
N SER A 184 -14.36 22.50 8.76
CA SER A 184 -14.74 23.88 8.44
C SER A 184 -14.31 24.23 7.03
N GLY A 185 -15.26 24.20 6.09
CA GLY A 185 -14.97 24.30 4.65
C GLY A 185 -14.01 23.19 4.21
N SER A 186 -12.89 23.55 3.61
CA SER A 186 -11.81 22.64 3.20
C SER A 186 -10.85 22.24 4.32
N LYS A 187 -11.03 22.75 5.54
CA LYS A 187 -10.13 22.49 6.68
C LYS A 187 -10.69 21.39 7.57
N VAL A 188 -9.88 20.36 7.80
CA VAL A 188 -10.16 19.26 8.71
C VAL A 188 -9.20 19.35 9.89
N LEU A 189 -9.73 19.54 11.08
CA LEU A 189 -8.96 19.49 12.32
C LEU A 189 -8.99 18.05 12.84
N ILE A 190 -7.83 17.45 13.02
CA ILE A 190 -7.68 16.12 13.63
C ILE A 190 -6.84 16.17 14.90
N GLN A 191 -7.11 15.24 15.79
CA GLN A 191 -6.27 14.89 16.93
C GLN A 191 -5.51 13.63 16.53
N PRO A 192 -4.19 13.67 16.28
CA PRO A 192 -3.47 12.48 15.88
C PRO A 192 -3.58 11.38 16.94
N PHE A 193 -3.56 10.11 16.51
CA PHE A 193 -3.60 8.95 17.41
C PHE A 193 -2.57 7.90 17.02
N HIS A 194 -2.27 7.02 17.98
CA HIS A 194 -1.56 5.76 17.77
C HIS A 194 -2.49 4.57 18.06
N THR A 195 -2.52 3.60 17.16
CA THR A 195 -3.29 2.36 17.34
C THR A 195 -2.48 1.33 18.09
N TYR A 196 -2.95 0.90 19.25
CA TYR A 196 -2.43 -0.26 19.96
C TYR A 196 -3.28 -1.49 19.66
N THR A 197 -2.68 -2.63 19.33
CA THR A 197 -3.39 -3.92 19.22
C THR A 197 -3.35 -4.70 20.54
N THR A 198 -4.11 -5.79 20.67
CA THR A 198 -4.08 -6.71 21.83
C THR A 198 -2.70 -7.39 22.07
N GLY A 199 -1.65 -7.05 21.32
CA GLY A 199 -0.27 -7.52 21.56
C GLY A 199 0.40 -6.94 22.81
N ALA A 200 1.71 -7.23 22.95
CA ALA A 200 2.50 -6.82 24.11
C ALA A 200 2.53 -5.30 24.34
N ALA A 201 2.64 -4.53 23.26
CA ALA A 201 2.63 -3.06 23.33
C ALA A 201 1.29 -2.51 23.85
N GLY A 202 0.16 -3.04 23.36
CA GLY A 202 -1.16 -2.61 23.84
C GLY A 202 -1.45 -3.05 25.26
N LYS A 203 -1.03 -4.25 25.66
CA LYS A 203 -1.11 -4.69 27.06
C LYS A 203 -0.34 -3.76 28.00
N ALA A 204 0.87 -3.36 27.61
CA ALA A 204 1.69 -2.43 28.38
C ALA A 204 1.01 -1.05 28.47
N TYR A 205 0.49 -0.55 27.35
CA TYR A 205 -0.22 0.73 27.30
C TYR A 205 -1.49 0.72 28.17
N ALA A 206 -2.32 -0.31 28.04
CA ALA A 206 -3.56 -0.46 28.80
C ALA A 206 -3.29 -0.48 30.31
N LYS A 207 -2.27 -1.25 30.76
CA LYS A 207 -1.84 -1.28 32.15
C LYS A 207 -1.37 0.10 32.64
N ALA A 208 -0.60 0.83 31.84
CA ALA A 208 -0.07 2.14 32.20
C ALA A 208 -1.16 3.23 32.33
N HIS A 209 -2.29 3.07 31.63
CA HIS A 209 -3.35 4.07 31.55
C HIS A 209 -4.66 3.63 32.22
N GLY A 210 -4.68 2.48 32.89
CA GLY A 210 -5.88 1.96 33.56
C GLY A 210 -7.03 1.62 32.60
N ILE A 211 -6.70 1.23 31.37
CA ILE A 211 -7.68 0.89 30.32
C ILE A 211 -7.97 -0.61 30.38
N ALA A 212 -9.22 -0.99 30.10
CA ALA A 212 -9.61 -2.40 29.99
C ALA A 212 -8.79 -3.14 28.93
N TYR A 213 -8.41 -4.38 29.24
CA TYR A 213 -7.63 -5.26 28.36
C TYR A 213 -8.14 -6.71 28.48
N PRO A 214 -8.26 -7.49 27.37
CA PRO A 214 -7.94 -7.13 25.99
C PRO A 214 -8.83 -5.99 25.46
N PHE A 215 -8.39 -5.30 24.42
CA PHE A 215 -9.19 -4.22 23.84
C PHE A 215 -10.45 -4.81 23.18
N PRO A 216 -11.65 -4.23 23.39
CA PRO A 216 -12.91 -4.81 22.89
C PRO A 216 -12.96 -5.11 21.38
N ASN A 217 -12.25 -4.31 20.56
CA ASN A 217 -12.21 -4.46 19.10
C ASN A 217 -10.83 -4.93 18.61
N ASP A 218 -10.04 -5.61 19.45
CA ASP A 218 -8.64 -5.99 19.22
C ASP A 218 -7.65 -4.83 19.00
N TYR A 219 -8.12 -3.59 19.04
CA TYR A 219 -7.31 -2.39 19.01
C TYR A 219 -7.85 -1.28 19.92
N TYR A 220 -7.00 -0.30 20.21
CA TYR A 220 -7.32 0.94 20.89
C TYR A 220 -6.58 2.11 20.22
N ASP A 221 -7.31 3.12 19.75
CA ASP A 221 -6.75 4.33 19.17
C ASP A 221 -6.53 5.37 20.28
N ALA A 222 -5.27 5.53 20.70
CA ALA A 222 -4.87 6.47 21.74
C ALA A 222 -4.50 7.81 21.12
N ASP A 223 -5.20 8.88 21.49
CA ASP A 223 -4.82 10.25 21.08
C ASP A 223 -3.38 10.57 21.52
N GLN A 224 -2.56 10.97 20.56
CA GLN A 224 -1.16 11.32 20.77
C GLN A 224 -0.76 12.52 19.91
N GLY A 225 -0.03 13.47 20.50
CA GLY A 225 0.49 14.64 19.81
C GLY A 225 -0.50 15.82 19.75
N ALA A 226 -0.08 16.91 19.11
CA ALA A 226 -0.89 18.13 18.99
C ALA A 226 -1.91 18.01 17.86
N LYS A 227 -3.08 18.65 18.05
CA LYS A 227 -4.09 18.78 16.99
C LYS A 227 -3.49 19.42 15.75
N ARG A 228 -3.88 18.92 14.57
CA ARG A 228 -3.36 19.39 13.29
C ARG A 228 -4.51 19.71 12.34
N THR A 229 -4.40 20.86 11.66
CA THR A 229 -5.31 21.22 10.57
C THR A 229 -4.76 20.72 9.25
N ILE A 230 -5.57 19.93 8.55
CA ILE A 230 -5.33 19.42 7.21
C ILE A 230 -6.25 20.14 6.22
N VAL A 231 -5.73 20.52 5.07
CA VAL A 231 -6.50 21.12 3.96
C VAL A 231 -6.81 20.03 2.94
N VAL A 232 -8.08 19.91 2.59
CA VAL A 232 -8.59 19.04 1.53
C VAL A 232 -9.08 19.94 0.39
N ASP A 233 -8.39 19.91 -0.73
CA ASP A 233 -8.68 20.76 -1.88
C ASP A 233 -8.98 19.96 -3.16
N SER A 234 -9.07 20.63 -4.30
CA SER A 234 -9.36 19.99 -5.59
C SER A 234 -8.28 19.05 -6.09
N SER A 235 -7.07 19.10 -5.53
CA SER A 235 -5.98 18.18 -5.82
C SER A 235 -5.99 16.93 -4.92
N THR A 236 -6.74 16.96 -3.82
CA THR A 236 -6.87 15.82 -2.91
C THR A 236 -7.72 14.72 -3.52
N LYS A 237 -7.24 13.48 -3.47
CA LYS A 237 -8.06 12.29 -3.73
C LYS A 237 -8.81 11.90 -2.46
N CYS A 238 -10.14 11.95 -2.47
CA CYS A 238 -10.94 11.52 -1.34
C CYS A 238 -11.47 10.09 -1.55
N VAL A 239 -11.27 9.26 -0.54
CA VAL A 239 -11.70 7.87 -0.51
C VAL A 239 -12.59 7.70 0.72
N GLY A 240 -13.87 7.47 0.48
CA GLY A 240 -14.81 7.11 1.54
C GLY A 240 -14.84 5.61 1.64
N ASN A 241 -14.51 5.07 2.82
CA ASN A 241 -14.84 3.67 3.10
C ASN A 241 -16.30 3.57 3.53
N VAL A 242 -16.81 4.58 4.23
CA VAL A 242 -18.11 4.55 4.86
C VAL A 242 -18.70 5.96 4.85
N GLU A 243 -19.48 6.27 3.83
CA GLU A 243 -20.58 7.17 4.16
C GLU A 243 -21.33 6.54 5.35
N LEU A 244 -21.41 7.22 6.50
CA LEU A 244 -22.68 7.19 7.24
C LEU A 244 -23.10 5.77 7.74
N GLY A 245 -22.16 4.90 8.13
CA GLY A 245 -22.42 3.63 8.84
C GLY A 245 -22.43 2.30 8.05
N LYS A 246 -21.98 2.22 6.78
CA LYS A 246 -21.84 0.96 6.01
C LYS A 246 -20.52 0.86 5.23
N ASP A 247 -19.89 -0.33 5.22
CA ASP A 247 -18.69 -0.64 4.45
C ASP A 247 -18.93 -0.57 2.92
N ALA A 248 -18.20 0.31 2.23
CA ALA A 248 -18.23 0.53 0.79
C ALA A 248 -16.89 0.17 0.10
N GLY A 249 -15.96 -0.49 0.79
CA GLY A 249 -14.74 -1.05 0.16
C GLY A 249 -13.80 -0.02 -0.47
N GLY A 250 -13.72 1.20 0.08
CA GLY A 250 -12.76 2.22 -0.36
C GLY A 250 -13.08 2.86 -1.70
N ALA A 251 -14.37 3.12 -1.95
CA ALA A 251 -14.81 3.79 -3.16
C ALA A 251 -14.27 5.24 -3.23
N ALA A 252 -13.76 5.62 -4.41
CA ALA A 252 -13.41 7.01 -4.68
C ALA A 252 -14.69 7.87 -4.66
N MET A 253 -14.63 9.02 -4.01
CA MET A 253 -15.76 9.96 -3.93
C MET A 253 -15.29 11.41 -4.11
N SER A 254 -16.24 12.33 -4.30
CA SER A 254 -15.90 13.76 -4.33
C SER A 254 -15.47 14.23 -2.94
N CYS A 255 -14.46 15.09 -2.87
CA CYS A 255 -14.02 15.64 -1.59
C CYS A 255 -15.08 16.49 -0.89
N SER A 256 -16.00 17.10 -1.63
CA SER A 256 -17.15 17.81 -1.03
C SER A 256 -18.09 16.85 -0.30
N ALA A 257 -18.40 15.69 -0.89
CA ALA A 257 -19.22 14.67 -0.25
C ALA A 257 -18.50 14.06 0.97
N PHE A 258 -17.20 13.79 0.84
CA PHE A 258 -16.35 13.31 1.94
C PHE A 258 -16.37 14.27 3.14
N LEU A 259 -16.12 15.56 2.91
CA LEU A 259 -16.11 16.57 3.98
C LEU A 259 -17.50 16.78 4.60
N ALA A 260 -18.57 16.73 3.80
CA ALA A 260 -19.95 16.82 4.28
C ALA A 260 -20.35 15.63 5.15
N GLY A 261 -19.87 14.42 4.82
CA GLY A 261 -20.01 13.22 5.64
C GLY A 261 -19.23 13.35 6.94
N ALA A 262 -17.92 13.61 6.85
CA ALA A 262 -17.02 13.78 7.98
C ALA A 262 -17.54 14.81 9.00
N ALA A 263 -18.07 15.95 8.55
CA ALA A 263 -18.62 16.98 9.42
C ALA A 263 -19.71 16.50 10.40
N LYS A 264 -20.38 15.37 10.10
CA LYS A 264 -21.43 14.76 10.95
C LYS A 264 -20.88 13.79 12.00
N HIS A 265 -19.61 13.40 11.94
CA HIS A 265 -19.04 12.30 12.73
C HIS A 265 -17.79 12.73 13.51
N LYS A 266 -17.97 13.49 14.60
CA LYS A 266 -16.85 13.78 15.51
C LYS A 266 -16.29 12.49 16.12
N GLY A 267 -14.98 12.45 16.30
CA GLY A 267 -14.26 11.28 16.81
C GLY A 267 -14.00 10.19 15.76
N MET A 268 -14.48 10.35 14.52
CA MET A 268 -14.23 9.38 13.45
C MET A 268 -12.72 9.28 13.16
N PRO A 269 -12.14 8.07 13.13
CA PRO A 269 -10.73 7.90 12.79
C PRO A 269 -10.53 8.15 11.30
N MET A 270 -9.58 9.02 11.00
CA MET A 270 -9.26 9.45 9.66
C MET A 270 -7.77 9.31 9.38
N ALA A 271 -7.43 9.23 8.12
CA ALA A 271 -6.07 9.20 7.65
C ALA A 271 -5.86 10.16 6.47
N PHE A 272 -4.74 10.86 6.51
CA PHE A 272 -4.36 11.84 5.50
C PHE A 272 -2.95 11.60 5.02
N TRP A 273 -2.76 11.60 3.70
CA TRP A 273 -1.45 11.57 3.07
C TRP A 273 -0.99 13.02 2.85
N VAL A 274 -0.02 13.52 3.63
CA VAL A 274 0.36 14.94 3.63
C VAL A 274 1.85 15.09 3.36
N LEU A 275 2.24 15.94 2.39
CA LEU A 275 3.65 16.26 2.14
C LEU A 275 4.31 16.89 3.38
N PRO A 276 5.60 16.62 3.67
CA PRO A 276 6.31 17.30 4.75
C PRO A 276 6.31 18.81 4.51
N GLY A 277 6.07 19.58 5.57
CA GLY A 277 5.92 21.03 5.49
C GLY A 277 4.61 21.51 4.85
N SER A 278 3.77 20.61 4.34
CA SER A 278 2.43 20.94 3.81
C SER A 278 1.34 20.70 4.86
N SER A 279 0.25 21.43 4.70
CA SER A 279 -1.04 21.11 5.34
C SER A 279 -2.04 20.50 4.36
N THR A 280 -1.79 20.56 3.04
CA THR A 280 -2.69 19.99 2.02
C THR A 280 -2.49 18.49 1.89
N ALA A 281 -3.58 17.73 1.99
CA ALA A 281 -3.60 16.30 1.77
C ALA A 281 -3.57 15.96 0.27
N GLN A 282 -2.75 14.99 -0.11
CA GLN A 282 -2.81 14.31 -1.40
C GLN A 282 -3.94 13.28 -1.42
N THR A 283 -4.20 12.65 -0.28
CA THR A 283 -5.29 11.69 -0.12
C THR A 283 -5.90 11.83 1.26
N ALA A 284 -7.23 11.79 1.32
CA ALA A 284 -7.98 11.75 2.57
C ALA A 284 -8.82 10.47 2.56
N ILE A 285 -8.71 9.68 3.62
CA ILE A 285 -9.42 8.42 3.77
C ILE A 285 -10.00 8.31 5.17
N GLU A 286 -11.18 7.74 5.24
CA GLU A 286 -11.77 7.28 6.50
C GLU A 286 -11.20 5.93 6.89
N ILE A 287 -10.83 5.75 8.15
CA ILE A 287 -10.38 4.46 8.66
C ILE A 287 -11.61 3.70 9.15
N PHE A 288 -11.96 2.61 8.49
CA PHE A 288 -13.04 1.76 8.99
C PHE A 288 -12.59 1.05 10.28
N ARG A 289 -13.40 1.23 11.32
CA ARG A 289 -13.23 0.67 12.66
C ARG A 289 -14.58 0.02 13.03
N PRO A 290 -14.71 -1.31 12.96
CA PRO A 290 -15.95 -2.00 13.30
C PRO A 290 -16.29 -1.89 14.79
#